data_AF-A0A1H8JV59-F1
#
_entry.id   AF-A0A1H8JV59-F1
#
_cell.length_a   1.000
_cell.length_b   1.000
_cell.length_c   1.000
_cell.angle_alpha   90.00
_cell.angle_beta   90.00
_cell.angle_gamma   90.00
#
_symmetry.space_group_name_H-M   'P 1'
#
loop_
_entity.id
_entity.type
_entity.pdbx_description
1 polymer ?
#
loop_
_entity_poly.entity_id
_entity_poly.type
_entity_poly.pdbx_seq_one_letter_code
_entity_poly.pdbx_strand_id
1 'polypeptide(L)'
;MEPRNQHLPFRVAGDHREADLEQGENRKVFASLCQFLWMQGHLIPLIYDLNHEVYSGQGITLPALKALEAIGLISVSPAGYVKKGFGQHTRLFYFGRPTKIRFPEEAGNQLDLGYVLLTDKGKAWAQAVVNCDVQSNQLFYEYVVERWLQQGLVVSSILRKQ
;
A
#
# COMPACT_ATOMS: atom_id res chain seq x y z
N MET A 1 50.56 41.31 -9.47
CA MET A 1 49.32 42.09 -9.69
C MET A 1 48.19 41.12 -9.97
N GLU A 2 47.04 41.39 -9.35
CA GLU A 2 45.90 40.52 -9.02
C GLU A 2 44.95 40.13 -10.20
N PRO A 3 43.96 39.23 -10.01
CA PRO A 3 43.58 38.15 -10.93
C PRO A 3 42.17 38.31 -11.56
N ARG A 4 41.63 37.26 -12.21
CA ARG A 4 40.17 37.13 -12.42
C ARG A 4 39.61 35.70 -12.53
N ASN A 5 38.88 35.33 -11.46
CA ASN A 5 37.63 34.57 -11.36
C ASN A 5 37.42 33.28 -12.17
N GLN A 6 37.56 32.15 -11.48
CA GLN A 6 36.68 30.99 -11.70
C GLN A 6 35.40 31.20 -10.89
N HIS A 7 34.27 31.32 -11.60
CA HIS A 7 32.94 31.29 -11.00
C HIS A 7 32.60 29.82 -10.70
N LEU A 8 32.81 29.38 -9.46
CA LEU A 8 32.21 28.13 -8.98
C LEU A 8 30.75 28.42 -8.59
N PRO A 9 29.78 27.57 -8.98
CA PRO A 9 28.42 27.75 -8.51
C PRO A 9 28.38 27.53 -7.00
N PHE A 10 27.76 28.47 -6.30
CA PHE A 10 27.35 28.33 -4.90
C PHE A 10 26.45 27.09 -4.78
N ARG A 11 27.00 25.99 -4.26
CA ARG A 11 26.20 24.82 -3.86
C ARG A 11 25.54 25.17 -2.54
N VAL A 12 24.24 25.44 -2.58
CA VAL A 12 23.42 25.71 -1.39
C VAL A 12 23.45 24.46 -0.50
N ALA A 13 24.00 24.57 0.70
CA ALA A 13 24.11 23.48 1.68
C ALA A 13 22.75 22.97 2.22
N GLY A 14 21.63 23.47 1.69
CA GLY A 14 20.26 23.05 2.04
C GLY A 14 19.78 21.80 1.30
N ASP A 15 20.28 21.53 0.09
CA ASP A 15 19.72 20.54 -0.84
C ASP A 15 19.86 19.08 -0.35
N HIS A 16 20.96 18.76 0.34
CA HIS A 16 21.21 17.42 0.86
C HIS A 16 20.41 17.09 2.13
N ARG A 17 20.19 18.07 3.01
CA ARG A 17 19.48 17.85 4.28
C ARG A 17 17.98 17.69 4.08
N GLU A 18 17.42 18.46 3.16
CA GLU A 18 15.99 18.40 2.83
C GLU A 18 15.66 17.08 2.13
N ALA A 19 16.48 16.64 1.17
CA ALA A 19 16.33 15.34 0.52
C ALA A 19 16.43 14.16 1.50
N ASP A 20 17.33 14.22 2.49
CA ASP A 20 17.46 13.19 3.53
C ASP A 20 16.22 13.14 4.45
N LEU A 21 15.65 14.30 4.80
CA LEU A 21 14.43 14.40 5.59
C LEU A 21 13.21 13.87 4.82
N GLU A 22 13.03 14.29 3.56
CA GLU A 22 11.96 13.79 2.68
C GLU A 22 12.05 12.28 2.48
N GLN A 23 13.25 11.74 2.30
CA GLN A 23 13.44 10.29 2.25
C GLN A 23 13.09 9.61 3.57
N GLY A 24 13.44 10.23 4.70
CA GLY A 24 13.08 9.74 6.04
C GLY A 24 11.57 9.71 6.27
N GLU A 25 10.86 10.76 5.87
CA GLU A 25 9.40 10.85 5.96
C GLU A 25 8.71 9.84 5.04
N ASN A 26 9.14 9.76 3.78
CA ASN A 26 8.62 8.78 2.82
C ASN A 26 8.80 7.34 3.31
N ARG A 27 9.91 7.01 3.98
CA ARG A 27 10.11 5.69 4.60
C ARG A 27 9.07 5.41 5.70
N LYS A 28 8.75 6.39 6.55
CA LYS A 28 7.75 6.23 7.62
C LYS A 28 6.33 6.09 7.06
N VAL A 29 5.98 6.89 6.05
CA VAL A 29 4.69 6.77 5.35
C VAL A 29 4.58 5.41 4.67
N PHE A 30 5.63 4.95 3.99
CA PHE A 30 5.63 3.64 3.35
C PHE A 30 5.53 2.49 4.37
N ALA A 31 6.19 2.59 5.51
CA ALA A 31 6.04 1.62 6.58
C ALA A 31 4.61 1.58 7.13
N SER A 32 3.96 2.73 7.25
CA SER A 32 2.54 2.83 7.63
C SER A 32 1.62 2.22 6.56
N LEU A 33 1.94 2.47 5.27
CA LEU A 33 1.22 1.87 4.14
C LEU A 33 1.23 0.34 4.21
N CYS A 34 2.31 -0.25 4.72
CA CYS A 34 2.46 -1.70 4.81
C CYS A 34 1.42 -2.38 5.74
N GLN A 35 0.77 -1.64 6.64
CA GLN A 35 -0.34 -2.15 7.46
C GLN A 35 -1.58 -2.51 6.63
N PHE A 36 -1.69 -1.97 5.42
CA PHE A 36 -2.84 -2.13 4.52
C PHE A 36 -2.62 -3.21 3.45
N LEU A 37 -1.56 -4.01 3.60
CA LEU A 37 -1.20 -5.04 2.64
C LEU A 37 -1.89 -6.36 2.97
N TRP A 38 -2.59 -6.89 1.97
CA TRP A 38 -3.01 -8.27 1.90
C TRP A 38 -2.05 -9.06 1.01
N MET A 39 -2.04 -10.38 1.15
CA MET A 39 -1.19 -11.26 0.37
C MET A 39 -2.00 -12.28 -0.42
N GLN A 40 -1.65 -12.41 -1.71
CA GLN A 40 -2.11 -13.48 -2.60
C GLN A 40 -1.02 -13.76 -3.65
N GLY A 41 -0.01 -14.53 -3.25
CA GLY A 41 1.23 -14.75 -4.04
C GLY A 41 2.18 -13.55 -4.06
N HIS A 42 1.65 -12.32 -3.95
CA HIS A 42 2.40 -11.08 -3.75
C HIS A 42 1.64 -10.16 -2.78
N LEU A 43 2.31 -9.10 -2.32
CA LEU A 43 1.75 -8.05 -1.47
C LEU A 43 0.86 -7.11 -2.28
N ILE A 44 -0.35 -6.85 -1.78
CA ILE A 44 -1.41 -6.10 -2.44
C ILE A 44 -1.96 -5.08 -1.44
N PRO A 45 -1.74 -3.77 -1.63
CA PRO A 45 -2.41 -2.75 -0.84
C PRO A 45 -3.89 -2.71 -1.23
N LEU A 46 -4.78 -2.73 -0.24
CA LEU A 46 -6.21 -2.50 -0.46
C LEU A 46 -6.58 -1.13 0.06
N ILE A 47 -6.51 -0.12 -0.81
CA ILE A 47 -6.82 1.28 -0.47
C ILE A 47 -8.03 1.75 -1.26
N TYR A 48 -9.17 1.69 -0.58
CA TYR A 48 -10.50 1.64 -1.17
C TYR A 48 -11.23 2.98 -1.20
N ASP A 49 -10.87 3.89 -0.31
CA ASP A 49 -11.33 5.27 -0.22
C ASP A 49 -10.20 6.09 0.41
N LEU A 50 -9.66 7.05 -0.34
CA LEU A 50 -8.51 7.85 0.08
C LEU A 50 -8.82 8.83 1.22
N ASN A 51 -10.10 9.06 1.51
CA ASN A 51 -10.55 9.98 2.56
C ASN A 51 -10.98 9.24 3.85
N HIS A 52 -11.07 7.91 3.81
CA HIS A 52 -11.55 7.14 4.95
C HIS A 52 -10.56 7.16 6.12
N GLU A 53 -11.07 7.32 7.35
CA GLU A 53 -10.27 7.52 8.56
C GLU A 53 -9.35 6.34 8.91
N VAL A 54 -9.72 5.14 8.48
CA VAL A 54 -8.90 3.92 8.60
C VAL A 54 -7.51 4.07 7.97
N TYR A 55 -7.39 4.92 6.94
CA TYR A 55 -6.14 5.24 6.26
C TYR A 55 -5.54 6.55 6.75
N SER A 56 -6.35 7.63 6.78
CA SER A 56 -5.85 8.97 7.09
C SER A 56 -5.39 9.09 8.54
N GLY A 57 -6.01 8.35 9.47
CA GLY A 57 -5.55 8.23 10.86
C GLY A 57 -4.18 7.57 11.03
N GLN A 58 -3.67 6.90 9.99
CA GLN A 58 -2.31 6.32 9.93
C GLN A 58 -1.37 7.14 9.02
N GLY A 59 -1.75 8.37 8.68
CA GLY A 59 -0.96 9.26 7.81
C GLY A 59 -1.03 8.91 6.32
N ILE A 60 -1.89 7.97 5.91
CA ILE A 60 -2.10 7.64 4.49
C ILE A 60 -3.15 8.59 3.91
N THR A 61 -2.64 9.67 3.34
CA THR A 61 -3.42 10.72 2.67
C THR A 61 -3.05 10.81 1.20
N LEU A 62 -3.88 11.46 0.37
CA LEU A 62 -3.56 11.64 -1.05
C LEU A 62 -2.20 12.35 -1.27
N PRO A 63 -1.84 13.45 -0.57
CA PRO A 63 -0.51 14.05 -0.69
C PRO A 63 0.62 13.08 -0.36
N ALA A 64 0.48 12.30 0.72
CA ALA A 64 1.48 11.32 1.12
C ALA A 64 1.65 10.20 0.07
N LEU A 65 0.54 9.72 -0.50
CA LEU A 65 0.58 8.75 -1.59
C LEU A 65 1.22 9.34 -2.86
N LYS A 66 0.97 10.61 -3.18
CA LYS A 66 1.63 11.29 -4.31
C LYS A 66 3.14 11.42 -4.11
N ALA A 67 3.61 11.66 -2.88
CA ALA A 67 5.03 11.65 -2.58
C ALA A 67 5.66 10.24 -2.79
N LEU A 68 4.98 9.18 -2.33
CA LEU A 68 5.42 7.80 -2.55
C LEU A 68 5.41 7.39 -4.04
N GLU A 69 4.43 7.88 -4.80
CA GLU A 69 4.35 7.69 -6.26
C GLU A 69 5.50 8.40 -6.97
N ALA A 70 5.84 9.63 -6.58
CA ALA A 70 6.94 10.40 -7.17
C ALA A 70 8.30 9.72 -7.01
N ILE A 71 8.53 9.00 -5.91
CA ILE A 71 9.75 8.20 -5.70
C ILE A 71 9.66 6.76 -6.27
N GLY A 72 8.56 6.44 -6.94
CA GLY A 72 8.33 5.19 -7.66
C GLY A 72 8.11 3.96 -6.79
N LEU A 73 7.62 4.11 -5.56
CA LEU A 73 7.27 2.96 -4.69
C LEU A 73 5.86 2.43 -4.96
N ILE A 74 4.95 3.30 -5.39
CA ILE A 74 3.56 2.95 -5.67
C ILE A 74 3.11 3.57 -6.99
N SER A 75 1.94 3.14 -7.47
CA SER A 75 1.19 3.81 -8.50
C SER A 75 -0.24 4.06 -8.01
N VAL A 76 -0.76 5.27 -8.28
CA VAL A 76 -2.09 5.71 -7.90
C VAL A 76 -2.92 5.96 -9.17
N SER A 77 -4.01 5.22 -9.33
CA SER A 77 -4.93 5.38 -10.47
C SER A 77 -6.27 5.93 -9.99
N PRO A 78 -6.75 7.09 -10.47
CA PRO A 78 -8.10 7.59 -10.13
C PRO A 78 -9.23 6.65 -10.54
N ALA A 79 -9.02 5.84 -11.59
CA ALA A 79 -9.98 4.83 -12.04
C ALA A 79 -9.98 3.57 -11.15
N GLY A 80 -9.02 3.45 -10.25
CA GLY A 80 -8.81 2.25 -9.44
C GLY A 80 -8.17 1.11 -10.21
N TYR A 81 -7.99 0.00 -9.50
CA TYR A 81 -7.41 -1.25 -9.98
C TYR A 81 -8.34 -2.40 -9.65
N VAL A 82 -8.52 -3.29 -10.63
CA VAL A 82 -9.35 -4.49 -10.48
C VAL A 82 -8.53 -5.70 -10.91
N LYS A 83 -8.57 -6.76 -10.11
CA LYS A 83 -8.02 -8.05 -10.49
C LYS A 83 -9.14 -8.95 -10.98
N LYS A 84 -9.04 -9.40 -12.23
CA LYS A 84 -10.03 -10.25 -12.90
C LYS A 84 -9.56 -11.70 -12.93
N GLY A 85 -10.45 -12.59 -13.39
CA GLY A 85 -10.13 -13.99 -13.66
C GLY A 85 -10.22 -14.89 -12.42
N PHE A 86 -10.96 -14.45 -11.39
CA PHE A 86 -11.23 -15.31 -10.25
C PHE A 86 -12.29 -16.36 -10.63
N GLY A 87 -12.05 -17.61 -10.18
CA GLY A 87 -13.10 -18.60 -10.03
C GLY A 87 -14.05 -18.23 -8.89
N GLN A 88 -14.91 -19.15 -8.48
CA GLN A 88 -15.85 -18.91 -7.37
C GLN A 88 -15.15 -18.67 -6.03
N HIS A 89 -13.96 -19.22 -5.83
CA HIS A 89 -13.30 -19.23 -4.54
C HIS A 89 -11.89 -18.65 -4.61
N THR A 90 -11.54 -17.84 -3.63
CA THR A 90 -10.15 -17.44 -3.42
C THR A 90 -9.79 -17.33 -1.94
N ARG A 91 -8.50 -17.17 -1.67
CA ARG A 91 -7.95 -16.91 -0.33
C ARG A 91 -6.98 -15.76 -0.41
N LEU A 92 -7.15 -14.80 0.48
CA LEU A 92 -6.19 -13.74 0.75
C LEU A 92 -5.72 -13.87 2.20
N PHE A 93 -4.50 -13.43 2.47
CA PHE A 93 -3.89 -13.50 3.80
C PHE A 93 -3.61 -12.09 4.32
N TYR A 94 -4.01 -11.83 5.56
CA TYR A 94 -3.68 -10.60 6.27
C TYR A 94 -2.86 -10.94 7.50
N PHE A 95 -1.58 -10.55 7.55
CA PHE A 95 -0.66 -10.92 8.64
C PHE A 95 -0.72 -12.41 9.01
N GLY A 96 -0.71 -13.27 7.98
CA GLY A 96 -0.79 -14.72 8.13
C GLY A 96 -2.20 -15.27 8.42
N ARG A 97 -3.20 -14.43 8.69
CA ARG A 97 -4.60 -14.85 8.86
C ARG A 97 -5.24 -15.15 7.49
N PRO A 98 -5.58 -16.42 7.20
CA PRO A 98 -6.28 -16.76 5.96
C PRO A 98 -7.75 -16.32 6.01
N THR A 99 -8.16 -15.59 4.99
CA THR A 99 -9.55 -15.19 4.77
C THR A 99 -10.02 -15.76 3.43
N LYS A 100 -11.02 -16.66 3.49
CA LYS A 100 -11.62 -17.25 2.30
C LYS A 100 -12.73 -16.33 1.82
N ILE A 101 -12.72 -16.06 0.52
CA ILE A 101 -13.74 -15.29 -0.18
C ILE A 101 -14.44 -16.24 -1.16
N ARG A 102 -15.76 -16.20 -1.18
CA ARG A 102 -16.59 -16.83 -2.21
C ARG A 102 -17.30 -15.73 -3.00
N PHE A 103 -17.06 -15.73 -4.30
CA PHE A 103 -17.71 -14.87 -5.27
C PHE A 103 -19.08 -15.46 -5.70
N PRO A 104 -20.00 -14.64 -6.24
CA PRO A 104 -21.31 -15.10 -6.67
C PRO A 104 -21.25 -16.06 -7.87
N GLU A 105 -20.39 -15.79 -8.86
CA GLU A 105 -20.32 -16.59 -10.08
C GLU A 105 -19.31 -17.75 -9.97
N GLU A 106 -19.48 -18.78 -10.80
CA GLU A 106 -18.53 -19.91 -10.85
C GLU A 106 -17.16 -19.53 -11.42
N ALA A 107 -17.12 -18.57 -12.35
CA ALA A 107 -15.92 -18.09 -13.00
C ALA A 107 -16.09 -16.66 -13.54
N GLY A 108 -14.98 -16.03 -13.96
CA GLY A 108 -15.00 -14.68 -14.54
C GLY A 108 -15.17 -13.57 -13.50
N ASN A 109 -15.04 -13.89 -12.21
CA ASN A 109 -15.17 -12.93 -11.14
C ASN A 109 -13.99 -11.95 -11.10
N GLN A 110 -14.22 -10.84 -10.40
CA GLN A 110 -13.23 -9.79 -10.20
C GLN A 110 -13.24 -9.27 -8.77
N LEU A 111 -12.11 -8.74 -8.34
CA LEU A 111 -11.93 -8.12 -7.03
C LEU A 111 -11.40 -6.70 -7.22
N ASP A 112 -12.11 -5.73 -6.65
CA ASP A 112 -11.62 -4.35 -6.50
C ASP A 112 -10.40 -4.36 -5.57
N LEU A 113 -9.30 -3.76 -6.02
CA LEU A 113 -8.07 -3.58 -5.24
C LEU A 113 -7.92 -2.14 -4.71
N GLY A 114 -8.84 -1.26 -5.10
CA GLY A 114 -8.78 0.16 -4.75
C GLY A 114 -7.84 0.95 -5.66
N TYR A 115 -7.28 2.04 -5.15
CA TYR A 115 -6.63 3.07 -5.96
C TYR A 115 -5.10 2.98 -6.02
N VAL A 116 -4.50 2.05 -5.27
CA VAL A 116 -3.04 1.98 -5.10
C VAL A 116 -2.53 0.60 -5.49
N LEU A 117 -1.40 0.54 -6.20
CA LEU A 117 -0.60 -0.67 -6.39
C LEU A 117 0.86 -0.42 -6.01
N LEU A 118 1.55 -1.47 -5.55
CA LEU A 118 3.01 -1.44 -5.41
C LEU A 118 3.68 -1.59 -6.77
N THR A 119 4.70 -0.77 -7.04
CA THR A 119 5.65 -1.02 -8.13
C THR A 119 6.58 -2.17 -7.74
N ASP A 120 7.44 -2.63 -8.64
CA ASP A 120 8.42 -3.67 -8.29
C ASP A 120 9.42 -3.19 -7.23
N LYS A 121 9.81 -1.91 -7.28
CA LYS A 121 10.60 -1.26 -6.22
C LYS A 121 9.83 -1.27 -4.89
N GLY A 122 8.55 -0.91 -4.91
CA GLY A 122 7.68 -0.97 -3.74
C GLY A 122 7.54 -2.37 -3.14
N LYS A 123 7.36 -3.40 -3.97
CA LYS A 123 7.27 -4.79 -3.51
C LYS A 123 8.54 -5.24 -2.80
N ALA A 124 9.71 -4.94 -3.37
CA ALA A 124 11.00 -5.28 -2.76
C ALA A 124 11.17 -4.59 -1.40
N TRP A 125 10.79 -3.31 -1.30
CA TRP A 125 10.82 -2.57 -0.04
C TRP A 125 9.83 -3.12 0.98
N ALA A 126 8.59 -3.39 0.57
CA ALA A 126 7.57 -3.91 1.46
C ALA A 126 7.97 -5.29 2.04
N GLN A 127 8.60 -6.15 1.25
CA GLN A 127 9.13 -7.43 1.74
C GLN A 127 10.18 -7.23 2.83
N ALA A 128 11.06 -6.23 2.70
CA ALA A 128 12.04 -5.92 3.73
C ALA A 128 11.39 -5.37 5.01
N VAL A 129 10.39 -4.50 4.87
CA VAL A 129 9.74 -3.80 6.00
C VAL A 129 8.77 -4.71 6.77
N VAL A 130 7.90 -5.46 6.07
CA VAL A 130 6.87 -6.31 6.68
C VAL A 130 7.47 -7.42 7.56
N ASN A 131 8.66 -7.90 7.22
CA ASN A 131 9.35 -8.94 7.98
C ASN A 131 9.97 -8.44 9.30
N CYS A 132 10.03 -7.13 9.52
CA CYS A 132 10.74 -6.56 10.65
C CYS A 132 9.81 -5.98 11.73
N ASP A 133 8.79 -5.18 11.36
CA ASP A 133 8.16 -4.30 12.37
C ASP A 133 6.70 -3.86 12.12
N VAL A 134 6.01 -4.42 11.12
CA VAL A 134 4.64 -3.98 10.83
C VAL A 134 3.64 -4.74 11.71
N GLN A 135 2.81 -4.00 12.44
CA GLN A 135 1.72 -4.58 13.25
C GLN A 135 0.44 -4.69 12.44
N SER A 136 -0.38 -5.71 12.75
CA SER A 136 -1.71 -5.84 12.16
C SER A 136 -2.64 -4.73 12.62
N ASN A 137 -3.42 -4.19 11.69
CA ASN A 137 -4.46 -3.19 11.96
C ASN A 137 -5.84 -3.87 11.92
N GLN A 138 -6.40 -4.12 13.11
CA GLN A 138 -7.68 -4.83 13.25
C GLN A 138 -8.85 -4.05 12.65
N LEU A 139 -8.89 -2.72 12.82
CA LEU A 139 -9.92 -1.86 12.22
C LEU A 139 -9.88 -1.93 10.69
N PHE A 140 -8.68 -1.95 10.11
CA PHE A 140 -8.52 -2.14 8.67
C PHE A 140 -8.99 -3.52 8.20
N TYR A 141 -8.67 -4.58 8.94
CA TYR A 141 -9.15 -5.92 8.60
C TYR A 141 -10.69 -5.95 8.54
N GLU A 142 -11.35 -5.40 9.56
CA GLU A 142 -12.82 -5.32 9.63
C GLU A 142 -13.40 -4.49 8.50
N TYR A 143 -12.81 -3.32 8.23
CA TYR A 143 -13.20 -2.45 7.12
C TYR A 143 -13.16 -3.18 5.76
N VAL A 144 -12.09 -3.93 5.49
CA VAL A 144 -11.97 -4.70 4.23
C VAL A 144 -13.01 -5.81 4.15
N VAL A 145 -13.20 -6.55 5.24
CA VAL A 145 -14.20 -7.63 5.30
C VAL A 145 -15.61 -7.08 5.08
N GLU A 146 -15.96 -5.97 5.73
CA GLU A 146 -17.25 -5.31 5.57
C GLU A 146 -17.47 -4.88 4.12
N ARG A 147 -16.47 -4.25 3.49
CA ARG A 147 -16.57 -3.84 2.08
C ARG A 147 -16.79 -5.04 1.15
N TRP A 148 -16.10 -6.16 1.37
CA TRP A 148 -16.34 -7.38 0.61
C TRP A 148 -17.76 -7.93 0.80
N LEU A 149 -18.28 -7.92 2.03
CA LEU A 149 -19.67 -8.33 2.30
C LEU A 149 -20.67 -7.42 1.58
N GLN A 150 -20.46 -6.10 1.59
CA GLN A 150 -21.30 -5.12 0.89
C GLN A 150 -21.26 -5.31 -0.65
N GLN A 151 -20.18 -5.87 -1.19
CA GLN A 151 -20.06 -6.26 -2.60
C GLN A 151 -20.73 -7.60 -2.93
N GLY A 152 -21.43 -8.21 -1.97
CA GLY A 152 -22.10 -9.51 -2.14
C GLY A 152 -21.15 -10.71 -2.07
N LEU A 153 -19.89 -10.50 -1.65
CA LEU A 153 -18.95 -11.59 -1.44
C LEU A 153 -19.23 -12.27 -0.11
N VAL A 154 -19.12 -13.59 -0.06
CA VAL A 154 -19.21 -14.31 1.22
C VAL A 154 -17.81 -14.53 1.77
N VAL A 155 -17.57 -13.98 2.95
CA VAL A 155 -16.27 -13.99 3.62
C VAL A 155 -16.32 -14.92 4.82
N SER A 156 -15.29 -15.75 4.98
CA SER A 156 -15.11 -16.58 6.17
C SER A 156 -13.64 -16.60 6.57
N SER A 157 -13.34 -16.25 7.82
CA SER A 157 -12.01 -16.48 8.38
C SER A 157 -11.86 -17.94 8.79
N ILE A 158 -10.77 -18.59 8.39
CA ILE A 158 -10.49 -19.94 8.85
C ILE A 158 -9.84 -19.81 10.24
N LEU A 159 -10.60 -20.11 11.30
CA LEU A 159 -10.01 -20.32 12.61
C LEU A 159 -9.16 -21.59 12.52
N ARG A 160 -7.85 -21.49 12.79
CA ARG A 160 -7.07 -22.69 13.05
C ARG A 160 -7.62 -23.31 14.34
N LYS A 161 -8.09 -24.55 14.27
CA LYS A 161 -8.21 -25.36 15.49
C LYS A 161 -6.80 -25.45 16.09
N GLN A 162 -6.64 -24.96 17.30
CA GLN A 162 -5.44 -25.20 18.11
C GLN A 162 -5.38 -26.69 18.47
#